data_AF-A0A524JAV5-F1
#
_entry.id   AF-A0A524JAV5-F1
#
_cell.length_a   1.000
_cell.length_b   1.000
_cell.length_c   1.000
_cell.angle_alpha   90.00
_cell.angle_beta   90.00
_cell.angle_gamma   90.00
#
_symmetry.space_group_name_H-M   'P 1'
#
loop_
_entity.id
_entity.type
_entity.pdbx_description
1 polymer ?
#
loop_
_entity_poly.entity_id
_entity_poly.type
_entity_poly.pdbx_seq_one_letter_code
_entity_poly.pdbx_strand_id
1 'polypeptide(L)' 'MDQEQLIVAVARDLALDVRRVGPAVRLLDDGNTVPFVARYRKELTGTLDEEQLRHVLERLGYRRNME' A
#
# COMPACT_ATOMS: atom_id res chain seq x y z
N MET A 1 -11.95 -5.92 9.59
CA MET A 1 -12.33 -4.69 8.85
C MET A 1 -12.47 -5.04 7.37
N ASP A 2 -13.33 -4.32 6.65
CA ASP A 2 -13.38 -4.41 5.19
C ASP A 2 -12.12 -3.80 4.57
N GLN A 3 -11.66 -4.35 3.43
CA GLN A 3 -10.41 -3.94 2.77
C GLN A 3 -10.37 -2.45 2.43
N GLU A 4 -11.51 -1.86 2.09
CA GLU A 4 -11.60 -0.43 1.78
C GLU A 4 -11.32 0.45 3.00
N GLN A 5 -11.82 0.06 4.18
CA GLN A 5 -11.53 0.78 5.42
C GLN A 5 -10.05 0.67 5.81
N LEU A 6 -9.45 -0.50 5.57
CA LEU A 6 -8.02 -0.71 5.80
C LEU A 6 -7.16 0.20 4.90
N ILE A 7 -7.49 0.30 3.62
CA ILE A 7 -6.79 1.18 2.67
C ILE A 7 -6.89 2.65 3.11
N VAL A 8 -8.09 3.10 3.47
CA VAL A 8 -8.31 4.48 3.94
C VAL A 8 -7.49 4.76 5.20
N ALA A 9 -7.48 3.82 6.14
CA ALA A 9 -6.71 3.97 7.37
C ALA A 9 -5.21 4.05 7.08
N VAL A 10 -4.66 3.13 6.27
CA VAL A 10 -3.22 3.10 5.92
C VAL A 10 -2.81 4.39 5.21
N ALA A 11 -3.63 4.88 4.27
CA ALA A 11 -3.40 6.15 3.59
C ALA A 11 -3.33 7.32 4.57
N ARG A 12 -4.23 7.38 5.56
CA ARG A 12 -4.24 8.41 6.60
C ARG A 12 -2.99 8.35 7.48
N ASP A 13 -2.53 7.16 7.88
CA ASP A 13 -1.33 7.00 8.71
C ASP A 13 -0.03 7.44 8.03
N LEU A 14 0.01 7.31 6.71
CA LEU A 14 1.18 7.64 5.91
C LEU A 14 1.09 9.02 5.26
N ALA A 15 0.01 9.76 5.50
CA ALA A 15 -0.31 11.00 4.81
C ALA A 15 -0.20 10.87 3.27
N LEU A 16 -0.66 9.73 2.74
CA LEU A 16 -0.68 9.42 1.31
C LEU A 16 -2.09 9.47 0.75
N ASP A 17 -2.19 9.66 -0.57
CA ASP A 17 -3.48 9.64 -1.26
C ASP A 17 -4.03 8.21 -1.38
N VAL A 18 -5.29 8.01 -0.99
CA VAL A 18 -5.99 6.71 -1.06
C VAL A 18 -5.96 6.10 -2.46
N ARG A 19 -6.02 6.92 -3.51
CA ARG A 19 -6.02 6.45 -4.91
C ARG A 19 -4.67 5.86 -5.31
N ARG A 20 -3.60 6.20 -4.59
CA ARG A 20 -2.25 5.65 -4.75
C ARG A 20 -2.04 4.41 -3.88
N VAL A 21 -2.54 4.45 -2.64
CA VAL A 21 -2.41 3.36 -1.67
C VAL A 21 -3.27 2.15 -2.02
N GLY A 22 -4.48 2.34 -2.53
CA GLY A 22 -5.38 1.23 -2.90
C GLY A 22 -4.77 0.26 -3.92
N PRO A 23 -4.26 0.75 -5.08
CA PRO A 23 -3.54 -0.08 -6.03
C PRO A 23 -2.29 -0.73 -5.45
N ALA A 24 -1.52 -0.01 -4.63
CA ALA A 24 -0.34 -0.56 -3.97
C ALA A 24 -0.69 -1.74 -3.04
N VAL A 25 -1.72 -1.59 -2.19
CA VAL A 25 -2.21 -2.65 -1.31
C VAL A 25 -2.64 -3.87 -2.13
N ARG A 26 -3.43 -3.68 -3.20
CA ARG A 26 -3.87 -4.78 -4.06
C ARG A 26 -2.71 -5.53 -4.71
N LEU A 27 -1.71 -4.81 -5.22
CA LEU A 27 -0.53 -5.42 -5.83
C LEU A 27 0.28 -6.23 -4.81
N LEU A 28 0.47 -5.68 -3.60
CA LEU A 28 1.18 -6.35 -2.52
C LEU A 28 0.42 -7.60 -2.02
N ASP A 29 -0.91 -7.54 -1.95
CA ASP A 29 -1.77 -8.66 -1.57
C ASP A 29 -1.76 -9.79 -2.61
N ASP A 30 -1.66 -9.43 -3.89
CA ASP A 30 -1.47 -10.36 -5.02
C ASP A 30 -0.06 -11.01 -5.04
N GLY A 31 0.77 -10.72 -4.03
CA GLY A 31 2.10 -11.33 -3.85
C GLY A 31 3.22 -10.61 -4.59
N ASN A 32 2.97 -9.43 -5.17
CA ASN A 32 4.03 -8.65 -5.79
C ASN A 32 4.96 -8.08 -4.71
N THR A 33 6.27 -8.08 -4.98
CA THR A 33 7.25 -7.53 -4.04
C THR A 33 7.38 -6.01 -4.19
N VAL A 34 7.77 -5.34 -3.10
CA VAL A 34 8.07 -3.89 -3.10
C VAL A 34 9.00 -3.46 -4.25
N PRO A 35 10.17 -4.09 -4.49
CA PRO A 35 11.04 -3.69 -5.61
C PRO A 35 10.38 -3.92 -6.98
N PHE A 36 9.54 -4.95 -7.13
CA PHE A 36 8.81 -5.17 -8.38
C PHE A 36 7.78 -4.07 -8.62
N VAL A 37 6.96 -3.74 -7.63
CA VAL A 37 5.94 -2.68 -7.73
C VAL A 37 6.60 -1.32 -7.98
N ALA A 38 7.67 -1.01 -7.25
CA ALA A 38 8.43 0.23 -7.38
C ALA A 38 9.07 0.39 -8.76
N ARG A 39 9.41 -0.70 -9.46
CA ARG A 39 10.08 -0.66 -10.77
C ARG A 39 9.14 -0.77 -11.95
N TYR A 40 8.12 -1.62 -11.85
CA TYR A 40 7.29 -2.02 -12.99
C TYR A 40 5.83 -1.58 -12.90
N ARG A 41 5.36 -1.09 -11.74
CA ARG A 41 3.94 -0.72 -11.52
C ARG A 41 3.78 0.71 -10.97
N LYS A 42 4.76 1.59 -11.19
CA LYS A 42 4.71 2.99 -10.73
C LYS A 42 3.46 3.72 -11.18
N GLU A 43 3.03 3.55 -12.43
CA GLU A 43 1.86 4.26 -12.96
C GLU A 43 0.57 3.88 -12.23
N LEU A 44 0.44 2.60 -11.84
CA LEU A 44 -0.73 2.11 -11.11
C LEU A 44 -0.79 2.65 -9.68
N THR A 45 0.35 2.93 -9.05
CA THR A 45 0.42 3.47 -7.68
C THR A 45 0.50 4.99 -7.65
N GLY A 46 0.35 5.67 -8.80
CA GLY A 46 0.60 7.12 -8.91
C GLY A 46 2.02 7.48 -8.46
N THR A 47 3.00 6.70 -8.89
CA THR A 47 4.45 6.86 -8.66
C THR A 47 4.88 6.78 -7.19
N LEU A 48 4.33 5.85 -6.39
CA LEU A 48 4.92 5.57 -5.07
C LEU A 48 6.34 5.00 -5.25
N ASP A 49 7.29 5.52 -4.47
CA ASP A 49 8.67 5.02 -4.45
C ASP A 49 8.83 3.80 -3.53
N GLU A 50 9.99 3.16 -3.59
CA GLU A 50 10.28 1.94 -2.84
C GLU A 50 10.10 2.13 -1.32
N GLU A 51 10.55 3.25 -0.77
CA GLU A 51 10.41 3.58 0.65
C GLU A 51 8.92 3.72 1.03
N GLN A 52 8.15 4.48 0.25
CA GLN A 52 6.71 4.63 0.46
C GLN A 52 5.97 3.28 0.40
N LEU A 53 6.33 2.42 -0.55
CA LEU A 53 5.75 1.07 -0.67
C LEU A 53 6.11 0.17 0.51
N ARG A 54 7.33 0.29 1.05
CA ARG A 54 7.74 -0.43 2.27
C ARG A 54 6.93 0.03 3.48
N HIS A 55 6.70 1.34 3.62
CA HIS A 55 5.84 1.88 4.68
C HIS A 55 4.38 1.42 4.53
N VAL A 56 3.84 1.39 3.30
CA VAL A 56 2.50 0.84 3.05
C VAL A 56 2.41 -0.61 3.50
N LEU A 57 3.39 -1.45 3.14
CA LEU A 57 3.41 -2.87 3.52
C LEU A 57 3.48 -3.06 5.03
N GLU A 58 4.37 -2.32 5.71
CA GLU A 58 4.53 -2.40 7.16
C GLU A 58 3.26 -1.96 7.90
N ARG A 59 2.68 -0.81 7.52
CA ARG A 59 1.45 -0.31 8.14
C ARG A 59 0.26 -1.22 7.87
N LEU A 60 0.15 -1.77 6.67
CA LEU A 60 -0.87 -2.74 6.30
C LEU A 60 -0.80 -3.99 7.20
N GLY A 61 0.40 -4.54 7.38
CA GLY A 61 0.63 -5.70 8.24
C GLY A 61 0.33 -5.41 9.71
N TYR A 62 0.81 -4.28 10.23
CA TYR A 62 0.54 -3.85 11.60
C TYR A 62 -0.96 -3.76 11.89
N ARG A 63 -1.72 -3.15 10.98
CA ARG A 63 -3.17 -3.04 11.13
C ARG A 63 -3.87 -4.39 11.11
N ARG A 64 -3.54 -5.26 10.14
CA ARG A 64 -4.12 -6.61 10.04
C ARG A 64 -3.88 -7.45 11.30
N ASN A 65 -2.74 -7.27 11.97
CA ASN A 65 -2.39 -8.02 13.19
C ASN A 65 -3.03 -7.46 14.48
N MET A 66 -3.59 -6.25 14.44
CA MET A 66 -4.25 -5.61 15.59
C MET A 66 -5.78 -5.74 15.57
N GLU A 67 -6.30 -6.46 14.59
CA GLU A 67 -7.73 -6.77 14.41
C GLU A 67 -8.09 -8.16 14.92
#